data_AF-A0A1I0UFW2-F1
#
_entry.id   AF-A0A1I0UFW2-F1
#
_cell.length_a   1.000
_cell.length_b   1.000
_cell.length_c   1.000
_cell.angle_alpha   90.00
_cell.angle_beta   90.00
_cell.angle_gamma   90.00
#
_symmetry.space_group_name_H-M   'P 1'
#
loop_
_entity.id
_entity.type
_entity.pdbx_description
1 polymer ?
#
loop_
_entity_poly.entity_id
_entity_poly.type
_entity_poly.pdbx_seq_one_letter_code
_entity_poly.pdbx_strand_id
1 'polypeptide(L)' 'MFTAIKDIYDAFPDHSVAVTPRPDGKWLLSMCRNDRLELTRAFDGEAVFCKRRMHALIRDVALEMASLARRSA' A
#
# COMPACT_ATOMS: atom_id res chain seq x y z
N MET A 1 11.37 2.52 -18.37
CA MET A 1 10.06 2.82 -17.75
C MET A 1 10.24 2.69 -16.24
N PHE A 2 10.31 3.80 -15.51
CA PHE A 2 10.46 3.76 -14.06
C PHE A 2 9.07 3.61 -13.44
N THR A 3 8.80 2.46 -12.82
CA THR A 3 7.54 2.21 -12.10
C THR A 3 7.58 2.95 -10.76
N ALA A 4 6.53 3.74 -10.48
CA ALA A 4 6.39 4.46 -9.21
C ALA A 4 6.16 3.51 -8.03
N ILE A 5 5.74 2.27 -8.30
CA ILE A 5 5.48 1.24 -7.29
C ILE A 5 6.66 0.95 -6.35
N LYS A 6 7.91 1.18 -6.78
CA LYS A 6 9.06 1.03 -5.87
C LYS A 6 8.91 1.90 -4.60
N ASP A 7 8.35 3.10 -4.76
CA ASP A 7 8.19 4.05 -3.67
C ASP A 7 7.31 3.51 -2.53
N ILE A 8 6.37 2.58 -2.80
CA ILE A 8 5.56 1.98 -1.73
C ILE A 8 6.34 0.97 -0.89
N TYR A 9 7.27 0.23 -1.49
CA TYR A 9 8.14 -0.69 -0.75
C TYR A 9 9.14 0.09 0.10
N ASP A 10 9.71 1.16 -0.47
CA ASP A 10 10.67 2.01 0.24
C ASP A 10 10.01 2.79 1.40
N ALA A 11 8.72 3.12 1.30
CA ALA A 11 7.98 3.85 2.33
C ALA A 11 7.63 3.02 3.58
N PHE A 12 7.60 1.69 3.47
CA PHE A 12 7.20 0.78 4.55
C PHE A 12 8.22 -0.36 4.72
N PRO A 13 9.47 -0.05 5.11
CA PRO A 13 10.55 -1.04 5.15
C PRO A 13 10.34 -2.14 6.21
N ASP A 14 9.56 -1.86 7.26
CA ASP A 14 9.24 -2.82 8.34
C ASP A 14 8.06 -3.74 7.98
N HIS A 15 7.47 -3.57 6.79
CA HIS A 15 6.30 -4.32 6.34
C HIS A 15 6.65 -5.19 5.13
N SER A 16 6.11 -6.40 5.11
CA SER A 16 6.00 -7.17 3.87
C SER A 16 4.85 -6.60 3.05
N VAL A 17 5.19 -6.03 1.89
CA VAL A 17 4.25 -5.38 0.97
C VAL A 17 3.97 -6.32 -0.19
N ALA A 18 2.70 -6.67 -0.40
CA ALA A 18 2.25 -7.41 -1.58
C ALA A 18 1.30 -6.57 -2.41
N VAL A 19 1.52 -6.57 -3.73
CA VAL A 19 0.72 -5.82 -4.69
C VAL A 19 0.26 -6.76 -5.79
N THR A 20 -1.03 -7.06 -5.82
CA THR A 20 -1.59 -8.11 -6.70
C THR A 20 -2.70 -7.54 -7.58
N PRO A 21 -2.67 -7.73 -8.91
CA PRO A 21 -3.78 -7.33 -9.79
C PRO A 21 -5.05 -8.13 -9.46
N ARG A 22 -6.21 -7.50 -9.60
CA ARG A 22 -7.51 -8.11 -9.36
C ARG A 22 -8.33 -8.22 -10.66
N PRO A 23 -9.26 -9.18 -10.76
CA PRO A 23 -10.13 -9.34 -11.94
C PRO A 23 -11.05 -8.15 -12.22
N ASP A 24 -11.32 -7.31 -11.22
CA ASP A 24 -12.15 -6.10 -11.35
C ASP A 24 -11.39 -4.89 -11.93
N GLY A 25 -10.16 -5.10 -12.41
CA GLY A 25 -9.30 -4.05 -12.99
C GLY A 25 -8.57 -3.19 -11.95
N LYS A 26 -8.82 -3.41 -10.65
CA LYS A 26 -8.09 -2.77 -9.56
C LYS A 26 -6.89 -3.60 -9.15
N TRP A 27 -6.10 -3.05 -8.24
CA TRP A 27 -4.98 -3.72 -7.60
C TRP A 27 -5.23 -3.81 -6.11
N LEU A 28 -4.73 -4.87 -5.49
CA LEU A 28 -4.79 -5.09 -4.05
C LEU A 28 -3.42 -4.84 -3.45
N LEU A 29 -3.37 -3.93 -2.49
CA LEU A 29 -2.25 -3.74 -1.58
C LEU A 29 -2.54 -4.53 -0.31
N SER A 30 -1.61 -5.39 0.09
CA SER A 30 -1.62 -6.08 1.38
C SER A 30 -0.35 -5.74 2.14
N MET A 31 -0.50 -5.30 3.39
CA MET A 31 0.58 -4.93 4.29
C MET A 31 0.59 -5.90 5.48
N CYS A 32 1.70 -6.62 5.64
CA CYS A 32 1.90 -7.53 6.76
C CYS A 32 3.08 -7.10 7.61
N ARG A 33 2.97 -7.25 8.93
CA ARG A 33 4.06 -7.04 9.89
C ARG A 33 4.10 -8.23 10.85
N ASN A 34 5.27 -8.85 11.02
CA ASN A 34 5.44 -10.04 11.87
C ASN A 34 4.39 -11.14 11.57
N ASP A 35 4.23 -11.47 10.28
CA ASP A 35 3.26 -12.46 9.75
C ASP A 35 1.77 -12.16 10.02
N ARG A 36 1.45 -11.00 10.59
CA ARG A 36 0.09 -10.53 10.77
C ARG A 36 -0.29 -9.54 9.67
N LEU A 37 -1.41 -9.79 9.02
CA LEU A 37 -2.03 -8.84 8.09
C LEU A 37 -2.53 -7.62 8.88
N GLU A 38 -1.96 -6.45 8.61
CA GLU A 38 -2.34 -5.19 9.27
C GLU A 38 -3.30 -4.38 8.40
N LEU A 39 -3.15 -4.42 7.07
CA LEU A 39 -4.00 -3.67 6.15
C LEU A 39 -4.14 -4.37 4.81
N THR A 40 -5.36 -4.33 4.27
CA THR A 40 -5.65 -4.69 2.88
C THR A 40 -6.44 -3.57 2.23
N ARG A 41 -5.99 -3.07 1.09
CA ARG A 41 -6.63 -1.95 0.39
C ARG A 41 -6.61 -2.09 -1.12
N ALA A 42 -7.76 -1.85 -1.75
CA ALA A 42 -7.84 -1.78 -3.21
C ALA A 42 -7.44 -0.38 -3.70
N PHE A 43 -6.72 -0.32 -4.82
CA PHE A 43 -6.33 0.93 -5.48
C PHE A 43 -6.34 0.81 -6.99
N ASP A 44 -6.31 1.96 -7.68
CA ASP A 44 -6.25 2.02 -9.14
C ASP A 44 -4.86 1.64 -9.65
N GLY A 45 -4.79 0.70 -10.59
CA GLY A 45 -3.54 0.23 -11.20
C GLY A 45 -2.72 1.33 -11.88
N GLU A 46 -3.34 2.41 -12.34
CA GLU A 46 -2.62 3.56 -12.90
C GLU A 46 -1.63 4.18 -11.90
N ALA A 47 -1.87 4.03 -10.60
CA ALA A 47 -0.96 4.53 -9.56
C ALA A 47 0.42 3.86 -9.61
N VAL A 48 0.52 2.60 -10.07
CA VAL A 48 1.77 1.86 -10.24
C VAL A 48 2.77 2.60 -11.15
N PHE A 49 2.25 3.38 -12.10
CA PHE A 49 3.03 4.11 -13.10
C PHE A 49 3.08 5.62 -12.88
N CYS A 50 2.35 6.15 -11.90
CA CYS A 50 2.23 7.59 -11.65
C CYS A 50 2.70 7.96 -10.25
N LYS A 51 3.88 8.58 -10.16
CA LYS A 51 4.50 8.98 -8.87
C LYS A 51 3.58 9.81 -7.98
N ARG A 52 2.88 10.80 -8.54
CA ARG A 52 1.92 11.63 -7.79
C ARG A 52 0.81 10.80 -7.16
N ARG A 53 0.24 9.86 -7.91
CA ARG A 53 -0.84 8.98 -7.40
C ARG A 53 -0.30 7.97 -6.39
N MET A 54 0.91 7.44 -6.61
CA MET A 54 1.56 6.54 -5.65
C MET A 54 1.85 7.25 -4.32
N HIS A 55 2.35 8.49 -4.34
CA HIS A 55 2.61 9.25 -3.11
C HIS A 55 1.34 9.60 -2.36
N ALA A 56 0.23 9.88 -3.07
CA ALA A 56 -1.07 10.03 -2.44
C ALA A 56 -1.52 8.72 -1.77
N LEU A 57 -1.39 7.58 -2.44
CA LEU A 57 -1.69 6.26 -1.88
C LEU A 57 -0.86 5.97 -0.62
N ILE A 58 0.45 6.22 -0.65
CA ILE A 58 1.35 6.03 0.50
C ILE A 58 0.90 6.86 1.69
N ARG A 59 0.56 8.15 1.46
CA ARG A 59 0.06 9.02 2.53
C ARG A 59 -1.22 8.48 3.15
N ASP A 60 -2.18 8.07 2.33
CA ASP A 60 -3.44 7.55 2.83
C ASP A 60 -3.26 6.25 3.63
N VAL A 61 -2.41 5.34 3.13
CA VAL A 61 -2.06 4.08 3.81
C VAL A 61 -1.39 4.36 5.16
N ALA A 62 -0.44 5.29 5.22
CA ALA A 62 0.24 5.65 6.47
C ALA A 62 -0.74 6.22 7.51
N LEU A 63 -1.69 7.07 7.08
CA LEU A 63 -2.74 7.59 7.96
C LEU A 63 -3.67 6.49 8.47
N GLU A 64 -4.07 5.58 7.60
CA GLU A 64 -4.94 4.45 7.95
C GLU A 64 -4.28 3.52 8.95
N MET A 65 -3.03 3.13 8.72
CA MET A 65 -2.22 2.34 9.65
C MET A 65 -2.07 3.02 11.02
N ALA A 66 -1.77 4.32 11.04
CA ALA A 66 -1.68 5.08 12.28
C ALA A 66 -3.02 5.15 13.02
N SER A 67 -4.15 5.10 12.31
CA SER A 67 -5.48 5.06 12.93
C SER A 67 -5.81 3.69 13.52
N LEU A 68 -5.39 2.60 12.85
CA LEU A 68 -5.58 1.23 13.33
C LEU A 68 -4.76 0.96 14.59
N ALA A 69 -3.50 1.42 14.63
CA ALA A 69 -2.63 1.27 15.79
C ALA A 69 -3.21 1.92 17.06
N ARG A 70 -3.94 3.04 16.94
CA ARG A 70 -4.60 3.71 18.06
C ARG A 70 -5.85 2.99 18.58
N ARG A 71 -6.46 2.12 17.78
CA ARG A 71 -7.66 1.37 18.16
C ARG A 71 -7.35 0.05 18.86
N SER A 72 -6.11 -0.43 18.74
CA SER A 72 -5.63 -1.66 19.36
C SER A 72 -4.81 -1.43 20.64
N ALA A 73 -4.66 -0.18 21.08
CA ALA A 73 -4.02 0.23 22.34
C ALA A 73 -5.08 0.55 23.39
#